data_AF-A0A6G4VN64-F1
#
_entry.id   AF-A0A6G4VN64-F1
#
_cell.length_a   1.000
_cell.length_b   1.000
_cell.length_c   1.000
_cell.angle_alpha   90.00
_cell.angle_beta   90.00
_cell.angle_gamma   90.00
#
_symmetry.space_group_name_H-M   'P 1'
#
loop_
_entity.id
_entity.type
_entity.pdbx_description
1 polymer ?
#
loop_
_entity_poly.entity_id
_entity_poly.type
_entity_poly.pdbx_seq_one_letter_code
_entity_poly.pdbx_strand_id
1 'polypeptide(L)'
;PMAVCATAPPLPIHLVHGTADTVCDFKNALEFRSVLADCGRPAPLTELSTDHAGAVMAEYAPELGRCRPARTGTPYEEGLRTAHVIAEAAGLRAKKAQVNG
;
A
#
# COMPACT_ATOMS: atom_id res chain seq x y z
N PRO A 1 22.27 -14.36 11.59
CA PRO A 1 21.41 -13.44 10.78
C PRO A 1 20.13 -14.09 10.21
N MET A 2 20.13 -15.35 9.77
CA MET A 2 18.88 -16.06 9.39
C MET A 2 18.18 -16.80 10.55
N ALA A 3 18.91 -17.13 11.63
CA ALA A 3 18.34 -17.84 12.78
C ALA A 3 17.29 -17.03 13.55
N VAL A 4 17.36 -15.70 13.50
CA VAL A 4 16.38 -14.79 14.14
C VAL A 4 15.03 -14.82 13.42
N CYS A 5 15.02 -15.06 12.11
CA CYS A 5 13.78 -15.10 11.33
C CYS A 5 12.98 -16.39 11.55
N ALA A 6 13.64 -17.50 11.89
CA ALA A 6 12.98 -18.80 12.08
C ALA A 6 12.09 -18.86 13.33
N THR A 7 12.41 -18.07 14.35
CA THR A 7 11.68 -18.04 15.64
C THR A 7 10.85 -16.77 15.82
N ALA A 8 10.92 -15.81 14.89
CA ALA A 8 10.11 -14.62 14.96
C ALA A 8 8.62 -14.97 14.72
N PRO A 9 7.68 -14.39 15.48
CA PRO A 9 6.28 -14.55 15.18
C PRO A 9 5.99 -14.02 13.76
N PRO A 10 5.06 -14.63 13.01
CA PRO A 10 4.66 -14.12 11.70
C PRO A 10 4.23 -12.66 11.79
N LEU A 11 4.81 -11.81 10.95
CA LEU A 11 4.40 -10.40 10.85
C LEU A 11 3.04 -10.30 10.13
N PRO A 12 2.21 -9.31 10.50
CA PRO A 12 0.96 -9.02 9.77
C PRO A 12 1.28 -8.63 8.32
N ILE A 13 0.43 -9.06 7.39
CA ILE A 13 0.50 -8.66 5.98
C ILE A 13 -0.63 -7.66 5.73
N HIS A 14 -0.28 -6.54 5.12
CA HIS A 14 -1.22 -5.56 4.58
C HIS A 14 -0.97 -5.45 3.08
N LEU A 15 -2.03 -5.52 2.28
CA LEU A 15 -1.97 -5.34 0.83
C LEU A 15 -2.50 -3.96 0.48
N VAL A 16 -1.87 -3.30 -0.49
CA VAL A 16 -2.31 -2.03 -1.04
C VAL A 16 -2.14 -2.12 -2.55
N HIS A 17 -3.17 -1.75 -3.32
CA HIS A 17 -3.10 -1.85 -4.78
C HIS A 17 -3.96 -0.79 -5.48
N GLY A 18 -3.46 -0.28 -6.61
CA GLY A 18 -4.19 0.65 -7.48
C GLY A 18 -5.20 -0.06 -8.37
N THR A 19 -6.47 0.33 -8.32
CA THR A 19 -7.53 -0.27 -9.15
C THR A 19 -7.44 0.12 -10.62
N ALA A 20 -6.67 1.17 -10.95
CA ALA A 20 -6.35 1.59 -12.31
C ALA A 20 -4.93 1.20 -12.74
N ASP A 21 -4.27 0.28 -12.02
CA ASP A 21 -2.94 -0.21 -12.37
C ASP A 21 -2.99 -1.02 -13.68
N THR A 22 -2.32 -0.50 -14.71
CA THR A 22 -2.19 -1.12 -16.03
C THR A 22 -0.89 -1.91 -16.21
N VAL A 23 0.04 -1.81 -15.24
CA VAL A 23 1.30 -2.56 -15.22
C VAL A 23 1.10 -3.90 -14.51
N CYS A 24 0.36 -3.90 -13.39
CA CYS A 24 -0.03 -5.08 -12.64
C CYS A 24 -1.55 -5.06 -12.39
N ASP A 25 -2.28 -5.96 -13.05
CA ASP A 25 -3.74 -6.05 -12.91
C ASP A 25 -4.15 -6.21 -11.44
N PHE A 26 -5.10 -5.37 -11.00
CA PHE A 26 -5.69 -5.41 -9.66
C PHE A 26 -6.24 -6.80 -9.26
N LYS A 27 -6.66 -7.62 -10.22
CA LYS A 27 -7.08 -9.01 -9.97
C LYS A 27 -5.99 -9.84 -9.27
N ASN A 28 -4.72 -9.56 -9.53
CA ASN A 28 -3.61 -10.25 -8.86
C ASN A 28 -3.62 -10.00 -7.35
N ALA A 29 -3.99 -8.80 -6.90
CA ALA A 29 -4.10 -8.48 -5.48
C ALA A 29 -5.27 -9.24 -4.82
N LEU A 30 -6.39 -9.39 -5.54
CA LEU A 30 -7.53 -10.18 -5.07
C LEU A 30 -7.20 -11.67 -4.97
N GLU A 31 -6.52 -12.23 -5.98
CA GLU A 31 -6.07 -13.62 -5.98
C GLU A 31 -5.08 -13.87 -4.84
N PHE A 32 -4.07 -13.00 -4.70
CA PHE A 32 -3.08 -13.15 -3.64
C PHE A 32 -3.70 -13.03 -2.24
N ARG A 33 -4.69 -12.15 -2.05
CA ARG A 33 -5.47 -12.08 -0.81
C ARG A 33 -6.19 -13.39 -0.51
N SER A 34 -6.75 -14.06 -1.53
CA SER A 34 -7.39 -15.37 -1.37
C SER A 34 -6.39 -16.43 -0.94
N VAL A 35 -5.25 -16.52 -1.63
CA VAL A 35 -4.19 -17.49 -1.29
C VAL A 35 -3.68 -17.28 0.15
N LEU A 36 -3.50 -16.03 0.57
CA LEU A 36 -3.12 -15.69 1.94
C LEU A 36 -4.17 -16.14 2.96
N ALA A 37 -5.45 -15.96 2.67
CA ALA A 37 -6.53 -16.45 3.52
C ALA A 37 -6.53 -17.98 3.62
N ASP A 38 -6.36 -18.69 2.50
CA ASP A 38 -6.28 -20.16 2.48
C ASP A 38 -5.08 -20.70 3.27
N CYS A 39 -3.98 -19.94 3.34
CA CYS A 39 -2.82 -20.24 4.19
C CYS A 39 -3.02 -19.89 5.67
N GLY A 40 -4.21 -19.45 6.10
CA GLY A 40 -4.47 -19.01 7.47
C GLY A 40 -3.82 -17.66 7.82
N ARG A 41 -3.46 -16.85 6.82
CA ARG A 41 -2.80 -15.55 6.97
C ARG A 41 -3.62 -14.41 6.32
N PRO A 42 -4.86 -14.16 6.76
CA PRO A 42 -5.71 -13.14 6.16
C PRO A 42 -5.01 -11.77 6.16
N ALA A 43 -5.06 -11.08 5.02
CA ALA A 43 -4.43 -9.78 4.82
C ALA A 43 -5.48 -8.75 4.37
N PRO A 44 -5.66 -7.64 5.10
CA PRO A 44 -6.48 -6.52 4.62
C PRO A 44 -5.94 -5.99 3.29
N LEU A 45 -6.84 -5.66 2.36
CA LEU A 45 -6.51 -5.02 1.09
C LEU A 45 -7.07 -3.60 1.07
N THR A 46 -6.18 -2.62 0.94
CA THR A 46 -6.55 -1.23 0.69
C THR A 46 -6.54 -0.97 -0.80
N GLU A 47 -7.73 -0.78 -1.35
CA GLU A 47 -7.93 -0.42 -2.76
C GLU A 47 -7.75 1.08 -2.94
N LEU A 48 -6.89 1.46 -3.89
CA LEU A 48 -6.57 2.84 -4.21
C LEU A 48 -7.13 3.19 -5.59
N SER A 49 -7.83 4.32 -5.72
CA SER A 49 -8.33 4.79 -7.02
C SER A 49 -7.22 5.48 -7.82
N THR A 50 -6.13 4.77 -8.07
CA THR A 50 -4.94 5.27 -8.76
C THR A 50 -4.25 4.15 -9.56
N ASP A 51 -3.23 4.53 -10.32
CA ASP A 51 -2.42 3.62 -11.11
C ASP A 51 -1.25 3.02 -10.30
N HIS A 52 -0.34 2.33 -11.00
CA HIS A 52 0.84 1.73 -10.41
C HIS A 52 1.71 2.74 -9.63
N ALA A 53 1.94 3.92 -10.22
CA ALA A 53 2.84 4.92 -9.65
C ALA A 53 2.18 5.67 -8.50
N GLY A 54 0.90 5.97 -8.61
CA GLY A 54 0.17 6.68 -7.57
C GLY A 54 0.02 5.89 -6.28
N ALA A 55 0.05 4.55 -6.34
CA ALA A 55 0.08 3.70 -5.15
C ALA A 55 1.27 4.00 -4.23
N VAL A 56 2.36 4.55 -4.77
CA VAL A 56 3.57 4.95 -4.04
C VAL A 56 3.82 6.46 -4.07
N MET A 57 2.74 7.27 -4.21
CA MET A 57 2.82 8.73 -4.21
C MET A 57 3.70 9.30 -5.36
N ALA A 58 3.65 8.65 -6.52
CA ALA A 58 4.40 9.05 -7.70
C ALA A 58 3.50 9.20 -8.92
N GLU A 59 4.02 9.85 -9.95
CA GLU A 59 3.41 9.93 -11.28
C GLU A 59 4.46 9.57 -12.33
N TYR A 60 4.07 8.84 -13.37
CA TYR A 60 4.97 8.55 -14.49
C TYR A 60 5.14 9.80 -15.37
N ALA A 61 6.38 10.20 -15.61
CA ALA A 61 6.73 11.33 -16.48
C ALA A 61 7.32 10.78 -17.79
N PRO A 62 6.53 10.67 -18.88
CA PRO A 62 6.98 10.09 -20.14
C PRO A 62 8.19 10.79 -20.73
N GLU A 63 8.29 12.11 -20.54
CA GLU A 63 9.41 12.94 -21.00
C GLU A 63 10.73 12.61 -20.30
N LEU A 64 10.68 12.00 -19.11
CA LEU A 64 11.85 11.54 -18.36
C LEU A 64 12.05 10.02 -18.46
N GLY A 65 11.10 9.30 -19.05
CA GLY A 65 11.07 7.84 -19.07
C GLY A 65 11.03 7.20 -17.68
N ARG A 66 10.59 7.93 -16.64
CA ARG A 66 10.63 7.47 -15.24
C ARG A 66 9.55 8.13 -14.39
N CYS A 67 9.29 7.55 -13.22
CA CYS A 67 8.42 8.17 -12.22
C CYS A 67 9.09 9.39 -11.56
N ARG A 68 8.27 10.37 -11.18
CA ARG A 68 8.64 11.48 -10.30
C ARG A 68 7.66 11.59 -9.13
N PRO A 69 8.04 12.23 -8.02
CA PRO A 69 7.13 12.39 -6.88
C PRO A 69 5.88 13.20 -7.27
N ALA A 70 4.70 12.69 -6.92
CA ALA A 70 3.48 13.47 -6.99
C ALA A 70 3.40 14.38 -5.76
N ARG A 71 3.04 15.66 -5.97
CA ARG A 71 2.92 16.65 -4.88
C ARG A 71 1.49 17.05 -4.58
N THR A 72 0.56 16.73 -5.48
CA THR A 72 -0.85 17.12 -5.44
C THR A 72 -1.70 16.13 -6.23
N GLY A 73 -3.03 16.20 -6.09
CA GLY A 73 -3.99 15.42 -6.87
C GLY A 73 -4.08 13.95 -6.44
N THR A 74 -4.80 13.15 -7.22
CA THR A 74 -5.12 11.76 -6.89
C THR A 74 -3.90 10.90 -6.54
N PRO A 75 -2.77 10.92 -7.28
CA PRO A 75 -1.61 10.12 -6.91
C PRO A 75 -1.01 10.50 -5.54
N TYR A 76 -1.09 11.79 -5.15
CA TYR A 76 -0.65 12.24 -3.84
C TYR A 76 -1.60 11.80 -2.73
N GLU A 77 -2.91 11.99 -2.93
CA GLU A 77 -3.95 11.64 -1.95
C GLU A 77 -4.02 10.13 -1.71
N GLU A 78 -3.97 9.33 -2.78
CA GLU A 78 -3.97 7.87 -2.70
C GLU A 78 -2.64 7.34 -2.15
N GLY A 79 -1.50 7.93 -2.51
CA GLY A 79 -0.21 7.61 -1.92
C GLY A 79 -0.16 7.90 -0.41
N LEU A 80 -0.86 8.94 0.06
CA LEU A 80 -1.02 9.18 1.51
C LEU A 80 -1.78 8.04 2.18
N ARG A 81 -2.80 7.46 1.54
CA ARG A 81 -3.50 6.28 2.11
C ARG A 81 -2.54 5.09 2.27
N THR A 82 -1.64 4.84 1.32
CA THR A 82 -0.57 3.86 1.47
C THR A 82 0.32 4.16 2.68
N ALA A 83 0.75 5.42 2.83
CA ALA A 83 1.58 5.83 3.96
C ALA A 83 0.88 5.61 5.31
N HIS A 84 -0.44 5.85 5.39
CA HIS A 84 -1.23 5.54 6.59
C HIS A 84 -1.26 4.05 6.89
N VAL A 85 -1.46 3.18 5.88
CA VAL A 85 -1.42 1.72 6.07
C VAL A 85 -0.06 1.27 6.63
N ILE A 86 1.04 1.81 6.11
CA ILE A 86 2.39 1.51 6.60
C ILE A 86 2.55 1.97 8.06
N ALA A 87 2.11 3.20 8.38
CA ALA A 87 2.20 3.74 9.73
C ALA A 87 1.39 2.89 10.73
N GLU A 88 0.16 2.53 10.38
CA GLU A 88 -0.70 1.67 11.20
C GLU A 88 -0.09 0.29 11.42
N ALA A 89 0.43 -0.34 10.36
CA ALA A 89 1.11 -1.63 10.44
C ALA A 89 2.38 -1.58 11.33
N ALA A 90 3.07 -0.44 11.36
CA ALA A 90 4.20 -0.18 12.24
C ALA A 90 3.80 0.16 13.70
N GLY A 91 2.50 0.18 14.02
CA GLY A 91 1.98 0.52 15.35
C GLY A 91 1.93 2.03 15.63
N LEU A 92 2.15 2.88 14.63
CA LEU A 92 1.99 4.32 14.74
C LEU A 92 0.49 4.63 14.59
N ARG A 93 -0.20 4.84 15.71
CA ARG A 93 -1.57 5.34 15.68
C ARG A 93 -1.55 6.77 15.15
N ALA A 94 -2.32 7.05 14.09
CA ALA A 94 -2.63 8.41 13.71
C ALA A 94 -3.27 9.10 14.93
N LYS A 95 -2.65 10.16 15.45
CA LYS A 95 -3.34 11.04 16.40
C LYS A 95 -4.56 11.56 15.66
N LYS A 96 -5.77 11.29 16.16
CA LYS A 96 -6.95 12.07 15.74
C LYS A 96 -6.55 13.53 15.85
N ALA A 97 -6.64 14.27 14.75
CA ALA A 97 -6.57 15.72 14.81
C ALA A 97 -7.63 16.14 15.83
N GLN A 98 -7.19 16.69 16.97
CA GLN A 98 -8.10 17.41 17.85
C GLN A 98 -8.57 18.60 17.02
N VAL A 99 -9.81 18.50 16.51
CA VAL A 99 -10.54 19.68 16.06
C VAL A 99 -10.90 20.44 17.33
N ASN A 100 -10.04 21.39 17.70
CA ASN A 100 -10.37 22.45 18.65
C ASN A 100 -11.01 23.59 17.86
N GLY A 101 -12.26 23.93 18.17
CA GLY A 101 -12.95 25.11 17.67
C GLY A 101 -14.37 24.83 17.24
#